data_AF-A0A970ZK87-F1
#
_entry.id   AF-A0A970ZK87-F1
#
_cell.length_a   1.000
_cell.length_b   1.000
_cell.length_c   1.000
_cell.angle_alpha   90.00
_cell.angle_beta   90.00
_cell.angle_gamma   90.00
#
_symmetry.space_group_name_H-M   'P 1'
#
loop_
_entity.id
_entity.type
_entity.pdbx_description
1 polymer ?
#
loop_
_entity_poly.entity_id
_entity_poly.type
_entity_poly.pdbx_seq_one_letter_code
_entity_poly.pdbx_strand_id
1 'polypeptide(L)'
;RSVLEGKGAKGIEDTRSFHSGVECVSCHMSEGNHLMKVIRPDDPELSEKRIDTCTACHKDNNREARAEQIQEWQRWYRKAMDPVQADLKAIETALKQNPDILNAELKAKLNDVKANIAIIISDRSEGAHNLDFALEIMSLAAADLKEIQAAMK
;
A
#
# COMPACT_ATOMS: atom_id res chain seq x y z
N ARG A 1 2.07 16.82 -6.28
CA ARG A 1 0.70 16.33 -6.56
C ARG A 1 0.25 15.57 -5.33
N SER A 2 -0.78 16.03 -4.62
CA SER A 2 -1.26 15.43 -3.37
C SER A 2 -1.97 14.09 -3.63
N VAL A 3 -1.84 13.13 -2.71
CA VAL A 3 -2.56 11.84 -2.73
C VAL A 3 -3.85 11.98 -1.93
N LEU A 4 -4.81 12.72 -2.48
CA LEU A 4 -6.08 13.03 -1.79
C LEU A 4 -7.10 11.90 -1.91
N GLU A 5 -6.92 11.05 -2.92
CA GLU A 5 -7.82 9.97 -3.32
C GLU A 5 -6.98 8.75 -3.71
N GLY A 6 -7.45 7.55 -3.35
CA GLY A 6 -7.01 6.30 -3.96
C GLY A 6 -7.77 6.09 -5.25
N LYS A 7 -7.07 5.94 -6.38
CA LYS A 7 -7.69 5.80 -7.70
C LYS A 7 -6.85 4.97 -8.67
N GLY A 8 -7.50 4.54 -9.75
CA GLY A 8 -6.86 3.91 -10.89
C GLY A 8 -6.67 2.39 -10.79
N ALA A 9 -7.08 1.78 -9.67
CA ALA A 9 -7.18 0.34 -9.58
C ALA A 9 -8.44 -0.13 -10.34
N LYS A 10 -8.27 -1.11 -11.22
CA LYS A 10 -9.37 -1.66 -12.01
C LYS A 10 -10.30 -2.47 -11.12
N GLY A 11 -11.60 -2.24 -11.26
CA GLY A 11 -12.63 -2.96 -10.50
C GLY A 11 -12.79 -2.48 -9.05
N ILE A 12 -12.17 -1.36 -8.69
CA ILE A 12 -12.23 -0.77 -7.35
C ILE A 12 -12.66 0.68 -7.50
N GLU A 13 -13.62 1.11 -6.68
CA GLU A 13 -14.08 2.49 -6.67
C GLU A 13 -13.02 3.43 -6.11
N ASP A 14 -13.04 4.68 -6.57
CA ASP A 14 -12.15 5.69 -6.01
C ASP A 14 -12.48 5.92 -4.53
N THR A 15 -11.47 5.90 -3.68
CA THR A 15 -11.63 6.08 -2.23
C THR A 15 -11.00 7.37 -1.75
N ARG A 16 -11.50 7.88 -0.64
CA ARG A 16 -10.88 9.00 0.07
C ARG A 16 -9.63 8.52 0.82
N SER A 17 -8.51 9.25 0.76
CA SER A 17 -7.32 8.93 1.55
C SER A 17 -7.57 9.04 3.07
N PHE A 18 -6.88 8.23 3.87
CA PHE A 18 -6.85 8.33 5.34
C PHE A 18 -6.53 9.74 5.83
N HIS A 19 -5.54 10.38 5.20
CA HIS A 19 -5.14 11.77 5.48
C HIS A 19 -5.72 12.73 4.44
N SER A 20 -6.96 12.49 4.05
CA SER A 20 -7.65 13.33 3.07
C SER A 20 -7.54 14.82 3.40
N GLY A 21 -7.10 15.59 2.41
CA GLY A 21 -6.87 17.02 2.55
C GLY A 21 -5.47 17.39 3.07
N VAL A 22 -4.61 16.42 3.39
CA VAL A 22 -3.20 16.66 3.72
C VAL A 22 -2.35 16.51 2.47
N GLU A 23 -1.54 17.53 2.18
CA GLU A 23 -0.65 17.52 1.03
C GLU A 23 0.65 16.78 1.33
N CYS A 24 1.33 16.30 0.27
CA CYS A 24 2.61 15.60 0.42
C CYS A 24 3.63 16.41 1.22
N VAL A 25 3.66 17.74 1.02
CA VAL A 25 4.60 18.65 1.69
C VAL A 25 4.37 18.72 3.19
N SER A 26 3.13 18.55 3.65
CA SER A 26 2.80 18.53 5.08
C SER A 26 3.47 17.36 5.79
N CYS A 27 3.66 16.23 5.09
CA CYS A 27 4.31 15.05 5.66
C CYS A 27 5.80 14.95 5.34
N HIS A 28 6.18 15.17 4.08
CA HIS A 28 7.54 14.94 3.59
C HIS A 28 8.46 16.16 3.71
N MET A 29 7.90 17.35 3.96
CA MET A 29 8.64 18.60 4.12
C MET A 29 8.31 19.29 5.45
N SER A 30 7.97 18.50 6.47
CA SER A 30 7.77 18.99 7.84
C SER A 30 8.99 19.82 8.31
N GLU A 31 8.72 20.88 9.07
CA GLU A 31 9.74 21.87 9.47
C GLU A 31 10.46 22.55 8.28
N GLY A 32 9.87 22.55 7.08
CA GLY A 32 10.49 23.09 5.87
C GLY A 32 11.68 22.26 5.37
N ASN A 33 11.80 21.00 5.81
CA ASN A 33 12.88 20.13 5.35
C ASN A 33 12.73 19.86 3.85
N HIS A 34 13.85 19.91 3.11
CA HIS A 34 13.89 19.60 1.67
C HIS A 34 14.44 18.20 1.39
N LEU A 35 14.56 17.36 2.43
CA LEU A 35 15.01 15.99 2.29
C LEU A 35 13.91 15.08 1.73
N MET A 36 12.66 15.59 1.66
CA MET A 36 11.47 14.84 1.23
C MET A 36 11.24 13.57 2.08
N LYS A 37 11.74 13.58 3.31
CA LYS A 37 11.67 12.46 4.25
C LYS A 37 10.70 12.82 5.37
N VAL A 38 9.80 11.88 5.66
CA VAL A 38 8.95 11.96 6.84
C VAL A 38 9.85 11.86 8.08
N ILE A 39 9.76 12.85 8.96
CA ILE A 39 10.31 12.75 10.31
C ILE A 39 9.36 11.83 11.08
N ARG A 40 9.74 10.57 11.30
CA ARG A 40 8.88 9.58 11.93
C ARG A 40 8.92 9.70 13.46
N PRO A 41 7.80 9.46 14.16
CA PRO A 41 7.76 9.48 15.61
C PRO A 41 8.57 8.35 16.27
N ASP A 42 8.85 7.25 15.56
CA ASP A 42 9.66 6.11 15.99
C ASP A 42 11.12 6.15 15.48
N ASP A 43 11.58 7.28 14.94
CA ASP A 43 12.97 7.44 14.54
C ASP A 43 13.88 7.51 15.79
N PRO A 44 14.82 6.57 16.00
CA PRO A 44 15.68 6.57 17.18
C PRO A 44 16.64 7.76 17.23
N GLU A 45 16.89 8.44 16.11
CA GLU A 45 17.72 9.65 16.05
C GLU A 45 16.92 10.92 16.33
N LEU A 46 15.58 10.82 16.48
CA LEU A 46 14.73 11.96 16.75
C LEU A 46 14.86 12.40 18.22
N SER A 47 15.51 13.55 18.44
CA SER A 47 15.58 14.13 19.77
C SER A 47 14.19 14.38 20.37
N GLU A 48 14.03 14.20 21.68
CA GLU A 48 12.77 14.49 22.40
C GLU A 48 12.27 15.92 22.17
N LYS A 49 13.17 16.87 21.93
CA LYS A 49 12.84 18.29 21.70
C LYS A 49 12.35 18.62 20.29
N ARG A 50 12.53 17.70 19.32
CA ARG A 50 12.18 17.94 17.91
C ARG A 50 10.82 17.34 17.59
N ILE A 51 9.96 18.10 16.91
CA ILE A 51 8.60 17.67 16.58
C ILE A 51 8.65 16.75 15.37
N ASP A 52 8.06 15.54 15.48
CA ASP A 52 7.86 14.68 14.33
C ASP A 52 6.71 15.18 13.44
N THR A 53 6.64 14.60 12.25
CA THR A 53 5.65 14.99 11.23
C THR A 53 4.21 14.87 11.72
N CYS A 54 3.90 13.85 12.53
CA CYS A 54 2.55 13.57 12.99
C CYS A 54 2.17 14.55 14.10
N THR A 55 3.05 14.75 15.08
CA THR A 55 2.82 15.64 16.22
C THR A 55 2.63 17.11 15.81
N ALA A 56 3.17 17.53 14.66
CA ALA A 56 2.91 18.87 14.12
C ALA A 56 1.41 19.19 13.93
N CYS A 57 0.59 18.17 13.64
CA CYS A 57 -0.85 18.28 13.48
C CYS A 57 -1.62 17.62 14.65
N HIS A 58 -1.16 16.48 15.15
CA HIS A 58 -1.76 15.73 16.24
C HIS A 58 -1.24 16.26 17.59
N LYS A 59 -1.92 17.29 18.10
CA LYS A 59 -1.53 18.07 19.30
C LYS A 59 -1.60 17.31 20.63
N ASP A 60 -1.87 16.01 20.61
CA ASP A 60 -1.83 15.19 21.82
C ASP A 60 -0.40 14.82 22.24
N ASN A 61 0.61 15.19 21.43
CA ASN A 61 2.03 14.99 21.70
C ASN A 61 2.40 13.53 22.03
N ASN A 62 1.58 12.58 21.61
CA ASN A 62 1.76 11.18 21.91
C ASN A 62 2.48 10.48 20.74
N ARG A 63 3.81 10.63 20.69
CA ARG A 63 4.64 10.03 19.64
C ARG A 63 4.51 8.52 19.58
N GLU A 64 4.47 7.87 20.74
CA GLU A 64 4.34 6.43 20.87
C GLU A 64 3.06 5.93 20.20
N ALA A 65 1.92 6.58 20.45
CA ALA A 65 0.67 6.23 19.80
C ALA A 65 0.71 6.43 18.28
N ARG A 66 1.38 7.48 17.78
CA ARG A 66 1.51 7.71 16.32
C ARG A 66 2.44 6.70 15.67
N ALA A 67 3.54 6.36 16.34
CA ALA A 67 4.44 5.30 15.93
C ALA A 67 3.71 3.95 15.84
N GLU A 68 2.99 3.58 16.91
CA GLU A 68 2.24 2.33 16.97
C GLU A 68 1.18 2.26 15.87
N GLN A 69 0.45 3.35 15.63
CA GLN A 69 -0.55 3.45 14.57
C GLN A 69 0.05 3.23 13.18
N ILE A 70 1.18 3.89 12.84
CA ILE A 70 1.85 3.68 11.55
C ILE A 70 2.34 2.23 11.43
N GLN A 71 2.96 1.70 12.48
CA GLN A 71 3.45 0.33 12.46
C GLN A 71 2.31 -0.68 12.33
N GLU A 72 1.16 -0.43 12.95
CA GLU A 72 -0.03 -1.26 12.81
C GLU A 72 -0.54 -1.28 11.37
N TRP A 73 -0.68 -0.13 10.73
CA TRP A 73 -1.06 -0.04 9.33
C TRP A 73 -0.11 -0.82 8.43
N GLN A 74 1.20 -0.65 8.63
CA GLN A 74 2.21 -1.36 7.85
C GLN A 74 2.21 -2.87 8.14
N ARG A 75 1.91 -3.30 9.37
CA ARG A 75 1.71 -4.72 9.70
C ARG A 75 0.49 -5.29 9.00
N TRP A 76 -0.64 -4.58 8.98
CA TRP A 76 -1.85 -5.02 8.27
C TRP A 76 -1.61 -5.10 6.77
N TYR A 77 -0.94 -4.10 6.21
CA TYR A 77 -0.53 -4.08 4.81
C TYR A 77 0.29 -5.33 4.46
N ARG A 78 1.38 -5.60 5.19
CA ARG A 78 2.24 -6.76 4.91
C ARG A 78 1.50 -8.08 5.09
N LYS A 79 0.72 -8.22 6.16
CA LYS A 79 -0.08 -9.41 6.42
C LYS A 79 -1.06 -9.73 5.27
N ALA A 80 -1.62 -8.71 4.63
CA ALA A 80 -2.48 -8.87 3.46
C ALA A 80 -1.69 -9.11 2.16
N MET A 81 -0.54 -8.44 2.00
CA MET A 81 0.26 -8.47 0.77
C MET A 81 1.06 -9.75 0.59
N ASP A 82 1.62 -10.30 1.68
CA ASP A 82 2.48 -11.48 1.67
C ASP A 82 1.84 -12.68 0.94
N PRO A 83 0.60 -13.11 1.26
CA PRO A 83 -0.05 -14.21 0.53
C PRO A 83 -0.32 -13.87 -0.95
N VAL A 84 -0.72 -12.63 -1.25
CA VAL A 84 -0.97 -12.18 -2.63
C VAL A 84 0.29 -12.26 -3.49
N GLN A 85 1.44 -11.83 -2.94
CA GLN A 85 2.73 -11.94 -3.62
C GLN A 85 3.16 -13.39 -3.80
N ALA A 86 2.94 -14.24 -2.80
CA ALA A 86 3.25 -15.67 -2.89
C ALA A 86 2.43 -16.35 -3.99
N ASP A 87 1.12 -16.09 -4.05
CA ASP A 87 0.21 -16.64 -5.05
C ASP A 87 0.55 -16.15 -6.46
N LEU A 88 0.81 -14.85 -6.62
CA LEU A 88 1.24 -14.27 -7.90
C LEU A 88 2.53 -14.92 -8.39
N LYS A 89 3.52 -15.08 -7.51
CA LYS A 89 4.80 -15.74 -7.84
C LYS A 89 4.60 -17.21 -8.24
N ALA A 90 3.70 -17.92 -7.57
CA ALA A 90 3.38 -19.31 -7.90
C ALA A 90 2.78 -19.42 -9.30
N ILE A 91 1.80 -18.56 -9.62
CA ILE A 91 1.18 -18.48 -10.96
C ILE A 91 2.22 -18.14 -12.03
N GLU A 92 3.08 -17.15 -11.78
CA GLU A 92 4.14 -16.78 -12.73
C GLU A 92 5.15 -17.90 -12.95
N THR A 93 5.45 -18.69 -11.92
CA THR A 93 6.35 -19.85 -12.03
C THR A 93 5.72 -20.93 -12.91
N ALA A 94 4.44 -21.23 -12.72
CA ALA A 94 3.72 -22.20 -13.54
C ALA A 94 3.57 -21.72 -15.00
N LEU A 95 3.32 -20.43 -15.23
CA LEU A 95 3.27 -19.85 -16.58
C LEU A 95 4.61 -19.92 -17.32
N LYS A 96 5.74 -19.88 -16.61
CA LYS A 96 7.07 -20.12 -17.23
C LYS A 96 7.23 -21.56 -17.70
N GLN A 97 6.60 -22.51 -17.01
CA GLN A 97 6.64 -23.93 -17.36
C GLN A 97 5.63 -24.28 -18.46
N ASN A 98 4.45 -23.65 -18.43
CA ASN A 98 3.39 -23.82 -19.40
C ASN A 98 2.69 -22.46 -19.70
N PRO A 99 3.16 -21.72 -20.72
CA PRO A 99 2.62 -20.38 -21.07
C PRO A 99 1.15 -20.38 -21.51
N ASP A 100 0.62 -21.54 -21.89
CA ASP A 100 -0.72 -21.71 -22.43
C ASP A 100 -1.71 -22.34 -21.44
N ILE A 101 -1.28 -22.53 -20.17
CA ILE A 101 -2.15 -23.06 -19.10
C ILE A 101 -3.37 -22.16 -18.82
N LEU A 102 -3.29 -20.87 -19.15
CA LEU A 102 -4.39 -19.92 -19.00
C LEU A 102 -5.02 -19.58 -20.35
N ASN A 103 -6.35 -19.56 -20.38
CA ASN A 103 -7.11 -19.01 -21.49
C ASN A 103 -7.00 -17.47 -21.55
N ALA A 104 -7.57 -16.85 -22.59
CA ALA A 104 -7.49 -15.40 -22.80
C ALA A 104 -8.11 -14.57 -21.66
N GLU A 105 -9.21 -15.04 -21.09
CA GLU A 105 -9.93 -14.37 -19.99
C GLU A 105 -9.08 -14.35 -18.72
N LEU A 106 -8.53 -15.50 -18.32
CA LEU A 106 -7.67 -15.61 -17.14
C LEU A 106 -6.35 -14.86 -17.31
N LYS A 107 -5.82 -14.78 -18.54
CA LYS A 107 -4.67 -13.93 -18.85
C LYS A 107 -4.99 -12.44 -18.65
N ALA A 108 -6.17 -11.99 -19.08
CA ALA A 108 -6.62 -10.61 -18.86
C ALA A 108 -6.79 -10.31 -17.36
N LYS A 109 -7.44 -11.21 -16.62
CA LYS A 109 -7.61 -11.11 -15.16
C LYS A 109 -6.27 -11.04 -14.43
N LEU A 110 -5.30 -11.89 -14.78
CA LEU A 110 -3.95 -11.84 -14.21
C LEU A 110 -3.24 -10.50 -14.50
N ASN A 111 -3.42 -9.93 -15.69
CA ASN A 111 -2.86 -8.63 -16.03
C ASN A 111 -3.48 -7.51 -15.18
N ASP A 112 -4.78 -7.57 -14.91
CA ASP A 112 -5.47 -6.62 -14.04
C ASP A 112 -4.95 -6.71 -12.60
N VAL A 113 -4.78 -7.93 -12.07
CA VAL A 113 -4.16 -8.15 -10.75
C VAL A 113 -2.78 -7.52 -10.69
N LYS A 114 -1.93 -7.76 -11.70
CA LYS A 114 -0.57 -7.19 -11.76
C LYS A 114 -0.58 -5.68 -11.80
N ALA A 115 -1.48 -5.07 -12.59
CA ALA A 115 -1.62 -3.63 -12.69
C ALA A 115 -2.04 -3.02 -11.34
N ASN A 116 -3.05 -3.60 -10.68
CA ASN A 116 -3.53 -3.14 -9.39
C ASN A 116 -2.46 -3.25 -8.29
N ILE A 117 -1.77 -4.40 -8.21
CA ILE A 117 -0.70 -4.62 -7.24
C ILE A 117 0.50 -3.68 -7.49
N ALA A 118 0.80 -3.36 -8.75
CA ALA A 118 1.87 -2.41 -9.08
C ALA A 118 1.60 -1.00 -8.52
N ILE A 119 0.34 -0.57 -8.37
CA ILE A 119 -0.02 0.73 -7.77
C ILE A 119 0.51 0.79 -6.34
N ILE A 120 0.17 -0.20 -5.50
CA ILE A 120 0.52 -0.18 -4.07
C ILE A 120 2.00 -0.49 -3.81
N ILE A 121 2.65 -1.28 -4.67
CA ILE A 121 4.11 -1.48 -4.60
C ILE A 121 4.84 -0.18 -4.95
N SER A 122 4.38 0.52 -5.99
CA SER A 122 5.04 1.75 -6.46
C SER A 122 4.81 2.93 -5.52
N ASP A 123 3.72 2.90 -4.74
CA ASP A 123 3.39 3.90 -3.72
C ASP A 123 4.38 3.91 -2.54
N ARG A 124 4.97 2.75 -2.20
CA ARG A 124 6.01 2.59 -1.16
C ARG A 124 5.64 3.04 0.26
N SER A 125 4.40 3.47 0.52
CA SER A 125 3.97 3.89 1.85
C SER A 125 3.60 2.72 2.77
N GLU A 126 3.46 1.52 2.20
CA GLU A 126 2.95 0.33 2.89
C GLU A 126 1.61 0.61 3.60
N GLY A 127 0.72 1.31 2.90
CA GLY A 127 -0.63 1.66 3.37
C GLY A 127 -0.73 3.00 4.09
N ALA A 128 0.38 3.67 4.45
CA ALA A 128 0.31 4.95 5.16
C ALA A 128 -0.36 6.08 4.37
N HIS A 129 -0.36 6.02 3.03
CA HIS A 129 -1.09 6.98 2.18
C HIS A 129 -2.59 6.67 2.10
N ASN A 130 -2.96 5.40 1.97
CA ASN A 130 -4.36 4.95 1.92
C ASN A 130 -4.47 3.43 2.17
N LEU A 131 -4.59 3.00 3.44
CA LEU A 131 -4.60 1.59 3.81
C LEU A 131 -5.85 0.87 3.31
N ASP A 132 -7.01 1.51 3.28
CA ASP A 132 -8.30 0.89 2.97
C ASP A 132 -8.31 0.55 1.48
N PHE A 133 -7.89 1.50 0.64
CA PHE A 133 -7.70 1.26 -0.78
C PHE A 133 -6.68 0.16 -1.07
N ALA A 134 -5.57 0.14 -0.33
CA ALA A 134 -4.58 -0.91 -0.49
C ALA A 134 -5.12 -2.29 -0.10
N LEU A 135 -5.88 -2.37 0.99
CA LEU A 135 -6.55 -3.60 1.43
C LEU A 135 -7.63 -4.06 0.44
N GLU A 136 -8.37 -3.15 -0.17
CA GLU A 136 -9.35 -3.46 -1.21
C GLU A 136 -8.68 -4.00 -2.48
N ILE A 137 -7.57 -3.38 -2.91
CA ILE A 137 -6.71 -3.89 -4.00
C ILE A 137 -6.24 -5.30 -3.71
N MET A 138 -5.72 -5.55 -2.51
CA MET A 138 -5.21 -6.86 -2.12
C MET A 138 -6.33 -7.90 -1.99
N SER A 139 -7.52 -7.50 -1.53
CA SER A 139 -8.68 -8.39 -1.41
C SER A 139 -9.18 -8.85 -2.78
N LEU A 140 -9.36 -7.93 -3.73
CA LEU A 140 -9.75 -8.26 -5.10
C LEU A 140 -8.67 -9.13 -5.77
N ALA A 141 -7.40 -8.76 -5.63
CA ALA A 141 -6.28 -9.54 -6.16
C ALA A 141 -6.26 -10.97 -5.60
N ALA A 142 -6.46 -11.15 -4.30
CA ALA A 142 -6.50 -12.47 -3.68
C ALA A 142 -7.65 -13.33 -4.24
N ALA A 143 -8.83 -12.74 -4.45
CA ALA A 143 -9.97 -13.44 -5.03
C ALA A 143 -9.68 -13.90 -6.47
N ASP A 144 -9.15 -13.00 -7.30
CA ASP A 144 -8.81 -13.29 -8.69
C ASP A 144 -7.68 -14.33 -8.82
N LEU A 145 -6.64 -14.23 -7.99
CA LEU A 145 -5.54 -15.20 -7.97
C LEU A 145 -6.03 -16.60 -7.59
N LYS A 146 -6.96 -16.71 -6.62
CA LYS A 146 -7.57 -17.98 -6.23
C LYS A 146 -8.37 -18.61 -7.37
N GLU A 147 -9.10 -17.81 -8.14
CA GLU A 147 -9.82 -18.28 -9.33
C GLU A 147 -8.86 -18.78 -10.41
N ILE A 148 -7.80 -18.02 -10.69
CA ILE A 148 -6.75 -18.39 -11.65
C ILE A 148 -6.09 -19.71 -11.23
N GLN A 149 -5.70 -19.85 -9.95
CA GLN A 149 -5.10 -21.08 -9.42
C GLN A 149 -6.04 -22.28 -9.53
N ALA A 150 -7.34 -22.10 -9.33
CA ALA A 150 -8.32 -23.18 -9.43
C ALA A 150 -8.44 -23.70 -10.88
N ALA A 151 -8.29 -22.82 -11.87
CA ALA A 151 -8.34 -23.17 -13.29
C ALA A 151 -7.04 -23.80 -13.83
N MET A 152 -5.94 -23.73 -13.08
CA MET A 152 -4.64 -24.33 -13.45
C MET A 152 -4.48 -25.79 -13.01
N LYS A 153 -5.43 -26.32 -12.24
CA LYS A 153 -5.46 -27.72 -11.81
C LYS A 153 -6.11 -28.60 -12.87
#